data_AF-A0A4Q1FW31-F1
#
_entry.id   AF-A0A4Q1FW31-F1
#
_cell.length_a   1.000
_cell.length_b   1.000
_cell.length_c   1.000
_cell.angle_alpha   90.00
_cell.angle_beta   90.00
_cell.angle_gamma   90.00
#
_symmetry.space_group_name_H-M   'P 1'
#
loop_
_entity.id
_entity.type
_entity.pdbx_description
1 polymer ?
#
loop_
_entity_poly.entity_id
_entity_poly.type
_entity_poly.pdbx_seq_one_letter_code
_entity_poly.pdbx_strand_id
1 'polypeptide(L)'
;MLCLFILFTTKQSHVLLNELGFNKKIDLVQGIEQLTKINADLKKSTDRILITYEIYYNVTDEKAFVRETMTLPVVEETVLQNMVQTVETNEEVRQEDLEAFLHLFKRNVSNKSKRIGRSTGSLKKKAEKQQKSTVFTTISRYSYFSVALLIFLAVGVFTGASFGSQSKPTSQNDSKLEERLTHLQEQVHEQPQVDVVARFFLSSLYSGEESDKATQKQVKKYVSEGVLKEIKGSKEQIRTLFLWESKKEGNQWLLTYVVTLKVAKEETEIRQMKVAMEKKNNNYQVTEIPEEKEFTINE
;
A
#
# COMPACT_ATOMS: atom_id res chain seq x y z
N MET A 1 -14.02 7.75 24.00
CA MET A 1 -13.29 6.47 23.83
C MET A 1 -13.01 6.37 22.34
N LEU A 2 -11.77 6.56 21.89
CA LEU A 2 -11.45 6.38 20.48
C LEU A 2 -11.44 4.87 20.19
N CYS A 3 -12.31 4.42 19.30
CA CYS A 3 -12.31 3.07 18.77
C CYS A 3 -11.82 3.17 17.32
N LEU A 4 -10.71 2.51 17.01
CA LEU A 4 -10.23 2.42 15.63
C LEU A 4 -10.90 1.26 14.92
N PHE A 5 -10.99 1.40 13.61
CA PHE A 5 -11.53 0.36 12.74
C PHE A 5 -10.46 -0.07 11.75
N ILE A 6 -10.50 -1.35 11.39
CA ILE A 6 -9.61 -1.94 10.39
C ILE A 6 -10.43 -2.55 9.27
N LEU A 7 -9.95 -2.37 8.05
CA LEU A 7 -10.47 -3.00 6.84
C LEU A 7 -9.37 -3.85 6.23
N PHE A 8 -9.71 -5.10 5.92
CA PHE A 8 -8.82 -5.99 5.16
C PHE A 8 -9.34 -6.13 3.73
N THR A 9 -8.42 -6.00 2.77
CA THR A 9 -8.66 -6.29 1.34
C THR A 9 -7.56 -7.20 0.80
N THR A 10 -7.90 -8.04 -0.16
CA THR A 10 -6.96 -8.92 -0.85
C THR A 10 -7.48 -9.20 -2.25
N LYS A 11 -6.56 -9.43 -3.19
CA LYS A 11 -6.90 -9.90 -4.54
C LYS A 11 -6.86 -11.43 -4.66
N GLN A 12 -6.39 -12.12 -3.62
CA GLN A 12 -6.22 -13.58 -3.63
C GLN A 12 -7.42 -14.25 -2.96
N SER A 13 -8.02 -15.22 -3.64
CA SER A 13 -9.05 -16.07 -3.06
C SER A 13 -8.39 -17.18 -2.24
N HIS A 14 -8.81 -17.33 -0.98
CA HIS A 14 -8.32 -18.41 -0.13
C HIS A 14 -9.35 -18.73 0.95
N VAL A 15 -9.59 -20.02 1.22
CA VAL A 15 -10.68 -20.49 2.09
C VAL A 15 -10.59 -19.90 3.50
N LEU A 16 -9.37 -19.81 4.05
CA LEU A 16 -9.12 -19.23 5.38
C LEU A 16 -9.41 -17.73 5.47
N LEU A 17 -9.47 -17.02 4.35
CA LEU A 17 -9.71 -15.57 4.34
C LEU A 17 -11.18 -15.22 4.50
N ASN A 18 -12.11 -16.17 4.29
CA ASN A 18 -13.54 -15.93 4.45
C ASN A 18 -13.94 -15.51 5.88
N GLU A 19 -13.09 -15.78 6.88
CA GLU A 19 -13.35 -15.48 8.30
C GLU A 19 -12.96 -14.06 8.73
N LEU A 20 -12.17 -13.33 7.93
CA LEU A 20 -11.60 -12.01 8.26
C LEU A 20 -12.58 -10.84 8.10
N GLY A 21 -13.80 -11.08 7.62
CA GLY A 21 -14.76 -10.01 7.32
C GLY A 21 -14.22 -9.04 6.26
N PHE A 22 -13.59 -9.59 5.21
CA PHE A 22 -13.04 -8.80 4.10
C PHE A 22 -14.06 -7.83 3.52
N ASN A 23 -13.57 -6.68 3.05
CA ASN A 23 -14.39 -5.60 2.48
C ASN A 23 -15.38 -4.96 3.47
N LYS A 24 -15.20 -5.20 4.78
CA LYS A 24 -15.95 -4.55 5.85
C LYS A 24 -15.01 -4.00 6.92
N LYS A 25 -15.29 -2.79 7.38
CA LYS A 25 -14.61 -2.22 8.55
C LYS A 25 -15.10 -2.90 9.82
N ILE A 26 -14.16 -3.39 10.60
CA ILE A 26 -14.39 -4.06 11.88
C ILE A 26 -13.59 -3.38 12.97
N ASP A 27 -13.92 -3.66 14.23
CA ASP A 27 -13.11 -3.18 15.36
C ASP A 27 -11.66 -3.66 15.19
N LEU A 28 -10.73 -2.74 15.38
CA LEU A 28 -9.29 -2.99 15.20
C LEU A 28 -8.79 -4.19 16.02
N VAL A 29 -9.23 -4.31 17.27
CA VAL A 29 -8.79 -5.39 18.17
C VAL A 29 -9.33 -6.72 17.67
N GLN A 30 -10.61 -6.75 17.31
CA GLN A 30 -11.25 -7.92 16.72
C GLN A 30 -10.55 -8.35 15.42
N GLY A 31 -10.22 -7.41 14.55
CA GLY A 31 -9.55 -7.70 13.27
C GLY A 31 -8.15 -8.29 13.45
N ILE A 32 -7.36 -7.78 14.39
CA ILE A 32 -6.04 -8.34 14.71
C ILE A 32 -6.16 -9.76 15.30
N GLU A 33 -7.15 -10.02 16.14
CA GLU A 33 -7.38 -11.36 16.68
C GLU A 33 -7.75 -12.37 15.59
N GLN A 34 -8.59 -11.98 14.63
CA GLN A 34 -8.92 -12.82 13.47
C GLN A 34 -7.71 -13.05 12.58
N LEU A 35 -6.96 -11.99 12.26
CA LEU A 35 -5.74 -12.06 11.45
C LEU A 35 -4.68 -12.96 12.09
N THR A 36 -4.54 -12.90 13.42
CA THR A 36 -3.60 -13.74 14.18
C THR A 36 -3.96 -15.23 14.10
N LYS A 37 -5.26 -15.57 14.14
CA LYS A 37 -5.71 -16.96 13.98
C LYS A 37 -5.40 -17.49 12.58
N ILE A 38 -5.77 -16.72 11.56
CA ILE A 38 -5.53 -17.09 10.16
C ILE A 38 -4.04 -17.20 9.86
N ASN A 39 -3.23 -16.29 10.40
CA ASN A 39 -1.77 -16.39 10.32
C ASN A 39 -1.25 -17.71 10.92
N ALA A 40 -1.79 -18.15 12.05
CA ALA A 40 -1.39 -19.42 12.67
C ALA A 40 -1.82 -20.64 11.87
N ASP A 41 -2.94 -20.58 11.15
CA ASP A 41 -3.39 -21.64 10.26
C ASP A 41 -2.62 -21.67 8.94
N LEU A 42 -2.28 -20.50 8.38
CA LEU A 42 -1.41 -20.37 7.21
C LEU A 42 0.04 -20.79 7.49
N LYS A 43 0.53 -20.69 8.73
CA LYS A 43 1.84 -21.26 9.11
C LYS A 43 1.91 -22.78 8.93
N LYS A 44 0.76 -23.46 8.87
CA LYS A 44 0.66 -24.90 8.65
C LYS A 44 0.54 -25.24 7.17
N SER A 45 0.33 -24.26 6.29
CA SER A 45 0.33 -24.42 4.84
C SER A 45 1.58 -23.78 4.22
N THR A 46 1.82 -24.02 2.93
CA THR A 46 2.88 -23.36 2.15
C THR A 46 2.42 -22.07 1.49
N ASP A 47 1.17 -21.68 1.73
CA ASP A 47 0.52 -20.59 1.00
C ASP A 47 1.01 -19.25 1.52
N ARG A 48 1.24 -18.32 0.59
CA ARG A 48 1.60 -16.94 0.90
C ARG A 48 0.54 -16.00 0.37
N ILE A 49 -0.02 -15.21 1.28
CA ILE A 49 -1.18 -14.37 0.99
C ILE A 49 -0.83 -12.92 1.31
N LEU A 50 -0.89 -12.07 0.30
CA LEU A 50 -0.78 -10.63 0.44
C LEU A 50 -2.14 -10.06 0.84
N ILE A 51 -2.15 -9.34 1.96
CA ILE A 51 -3.32 -8.63 2.48
C ILE A 51 -2.96 -7.16 2.58
N THR A 52 -3.90 -6.30 2.19
CA THR A 52 -3.85 -4.87 2.48
C THR A 52 -4.73 -4.60 3.68
N TYR A 53 -4.21 -3.87 4.67
CA TYR A 53 -4.97 -3.41 5.82
C TYR A 53 -5.02 -1.88 5.85
N GLU A 54 -6.20 -1.36 6.18
CA GLU A 54 -6.46 0.07 6.26
C GLU A 54 -7.07 0.41 7.61
N ILE A 55 -6.58 1.46 8.25
CA ILE A 55 -6.99 1.84 9.62
C ILE A 55 -7.68 3.20 9.59
N TYR A 56 -8.80 3.26 10.31
CA TYR A 56 -9.74 4.38 10.32
C TYR A 56 -10.04 4.83 11.74
N TYR A 57 -10.28 6.13 11.92
CA TYR A 57 -10.76 6.68 13.19
C TYR A 57 -12.23 6.35 13.44
N ASN A 58 -13.01 6.20 12.38
CA ASN A 58 -14.43 5.86 12.42
C ASN A 58 -14.82 4.88 11.29
N VAL A 59 -15.86 4.08 11.54
CA VAL A 59 -16.46 3.19 10.55
C VAL A 59 -16.99 3.95 9.33
N THR A 60 -17.40 5.21 9.49
CA THR A 60 -17.93 6.04 8.41
C THR A 60 -16.86 6.76 7.58
N ASP A 61 -15.60 6.77 8.02
CA ASP A 61 -14.56 7.59 7.37
C ASP A 61 -14.20 7.08 5.97
N GLU A 62 -14.25 7.91 4.94
CA GLU A 62 -13.92 7.46 3.59
C GLU A 62 -12.42 7.24 3.36
N LYS A 63 -11.56 7.86 4.19
CA LYS A 63 -10.10 7.79 4.07
C LYS A 63 -9.48 7.14 5.28
N ALA A 64 -8.62 6.16 5.03
CA ALA A 64 -7.76 5.56 6.04
C ALA A 64 -6.61 6.52 6.37
N PHE A 65 -6.19 6.58 7.63
CA PHE A 65 -4.98 7.32 8.02
C PHE A 65 -3.73 6.44 7.98
N VAL A 66 -3.92 5.11 7.94
CA VAL A 66 -2.87 4.12 7.66
C VAL A 66 -3.40 3.20 6.58
N ARG A 67 -2.59 2.95 5.54
CA ARG A 67 -2.84 1.92 4.54
C ARG A 67 -1.55 1.19 4.26
N GLU A 68 -1.54 -0.10 4.54
CA GLU A 68 -0.33 -0.90 4.50
C GLU A 68 -0.59 -2.30 3.98
N THR A 69 0.49 -2.99 3.63
CA THR A 69 0.41 -4.38 3.17
C THR A 69 1.20 -5.32 4.06
N MET A 70 0.72 -6.57 4.14
CA MET A 70 1.35 -7.64 4.89
C MET A 70 1.25 -8.94 4.11
N THR A 71 2.33 -9.72 4.12
CA THR A 71 2.30 -11.10 3.62
C THR A 71 2.09 -12.06 4.79
N LEU A 72 1.00 -12.83 4.74
CA LEU A 72 0.79 -13.97 5.63
C LEU A 72 1.35 -15.26 5.00
N PRO A 73 1.85 -16.20 5.81
CA PRO A 73 2.05 -16.07 7.24
C PRO A 73 3.27 -15.19 7.58
N VAL A 74 3.14 -14.32 8.57
CA VAL A 74 4.25 -13.61 9.22
C VAL A 74 5.02 -14.61 10.08
N VAL A 75 6.28 -14.88 9.70
CA VAL A 75 7.09 -15.96 10.28
C VAL A 75 8.00 -15.49 11.41
N GLU A 76 8.74 -14.39 11.20
CA GLU A 76 9.82 -13.91 12.07
C GLU A 76 9.30 -13.25 13.36
N GLU A 77 8.11 -12.67 13.30
CA GLU A 77 7.50 -11.92 14.39
C GLU A 77 6.01 -12.22 14.53
N THR A 78 5.36 -11.60 15.51
CA THR A 78 3.90 -11.66 15.61
C THR A 78 3.25 -10.77 14.54
N VAL A 79 2.06 -11.14 14.07
CA VAL A 79 1.24 -10.29 13.16
C VAL A 79 1.17 -8.85 13.67
N LEU A 80 0.99 -8.70 14.97
CA LEU A 80 0.94 -7.43 15.65
C LEU A 80 2.24 -6.64 15.56
N GLN A 81 3.40 -7.27 15.83
CA GLN A 81 4.69 -6.61 15.73
C GLN A 81 4.96 -6.16 14.29
N ASN A 82 4.62 -7.00 13.31
CA ASN A 82 4.72 -6.65 11.90
C ASN A 82 3.90 -5.41 11.56
N MET A 83 2.62 -5.36 11.97
CA MET A 83 1.78 -4.17 11.76
C MET A 83 2.38 -2.91 12.41
N VAL A 84 2.90 -3.02 13.64
CA VAL A 84 3.48 -1.89 14.35
C VAL A 84 4.76 -1.40 13.66
N GLN A 85 5.67 -2.30 13.33
CA GLN A 85 6.92 -1.97 12.67
C GLN A 85 6.68 -1.34 11.29
N THR A 86 5.73 -1.87 10.52
CA THR A 86 5.35 -1.30 9.22
C THR A 86 4.80 0.12 9.36
N VAL A 87 3.96 0.38 10.36
CA VAL A 87 3.40 1.72 10.59
C VAL A 87 4.42 2.69 11.18
N GLU A 88 5.33 2.24 12.05
CA GLU A 88 6.42 3.05 12.61
C GLU A 88 7.48 3.45 11.59
N THR A 89 7.66 2.64 10.54
CA THR A 89 8.63 2.90 9.47
C THR A 89 8.02 3.64 8.27
N ASN A 90 6.70 3.88 8.27
CA ASN A 90 6.03 4.66 7.25
C ASN A 90 6.15 6.18 7.56
N GLU A 91 6.97 6.88 6.77
CA GLU A 91 7.20 8.33 6.87
C GLU A 91 5.96 9.19 6.52
N GLU A 92 4.94 8.63 5.84
CA GLU A 92 3.69 9.30 5.50
C GLU A 92 2.68 9.32 6.66
N VAL A 93 2.88 8.49 7.68
CA VAL A 93 2.02 8.46 8.88
C VAL A 93 2.42 9.61 9.80
N ARG A 94 1.47 10.52 10.06
CA ARG A 94 1.73 11.63 10.99
C ARG A 94 2.03 11.09 12.37
N GLN A 95 2.96 11.73 13.08
CA GLN A 95 3.36 11.34 14.43
C GLN A 95 2.16 11.26 15.41
N GLU A 96 1.18 12.17 15.28
CA GLU A 96 -0.06 12.15 16.07
C GLU A 96 -0.92 10.90 15.81
N ASP A 97 -0.98 10.46 14.55
CA ASP A 97 -1.75 9.28 14.12
C ASP A 97 -1.04 7.99 14.57
N LEU A 98 0.30 7.97 14.50
CA LEU A 98 1.14 6.91 15.03
C LEU A 98 0.99 6.80 16.56
N GLU A 99 0.97 7.92 17.29
CA GLU A 99 0.76 7.93 18.73
C GLU A 99 -0.65 7.46 19.11
N ALA A 100 -1.69 7.87 18.37
CA ALA A 100 -3.06 7.42 18.57
C ALA A 100 -3.20 5.91 18.33
N PHE A 101 -2.58 5.39 17.27
CA PHE A 101 -2.42 3.97 16.99
C PHE A 101 -1.70 3.30 18.18
N LEU A 102 -0.45 3.63 18.48
CA LEU A 102 0.32 2.99 19.55
C LEU A 102 -0.37 3.04 20.92
N HIS A 103 -1.08 4.12 21.27
CA HIS A 103 -1.81 4.26 22.52
C HIS A 103 -3.01 3.29 22.60
N LEU A 104 -3.80 3.18 21.54
CA LEU A 104 -4.93 2.25 21.46
C LEU A 104 -4.46 0.80 21.37
N PHE A 105 -3.29 0.56 20.79
CA PHE A 105 -2.65 -0.75 20.74
C PHE A 105 -2.08 -1.19 22.09
N LYS A 106 -1.27 -0.35 22.77
CA LYS A 106 -0.71 -0.65 24.11
C LYS A 106 -1.80 -0.98 25.12
N ARG A 107 -2.94 -0.27 25.07
CA ARG A 107 -4.09 -0.54 25.93
C ARG A 107 -4.71 -1.92 25.72
N ASN A 108 -4.63 -2.52 24.53
CA ASN A 108 -5.28 -3.80 24.23
C ASN A 108 -4.32 -4.99 24.31
N VAL A 109 -3.03 -4.78 24.04
CA VAL A 109 -1.97 -5.79 24.20
C VAL A 109 -1.61 -5.98 25.68
N SER A 110 -1.63 -4.91 26.49
CA SER A 110 -1.35 -4.97 27.94
C SER A 110 -2.52 -5.46 28.79
N ASN A 111 -3.78 -5.36 28.33
CA ASN A 111 -4.95 -5.62 29.18
C ASN A 111 -5.46 -7.08 29.17
N LYS A 112 -4.83 -8.00 28.43
CA LYS A 112 -5.15 -9.44 28.53
C LYS A 112 -4.77 -10.08 29.88
N SER A 113 -4.08 -9.37 30.79
CA SER A 113 -3.73 -9.90 32.12
C SER A 113 -4.70 -9.57 33.26
N LYS A 114 -5.74 -8.74 33.08
CA LYS A 114 -6.65 -8.37 34.20
C LYS A 114 -8.13 -8.37 33.83
N ARG A 115 -8.63 -9.51 33.38
CA ARG A 115 -10.01 -9.93 33.68
C ARG A 115 -10.00 -11.35 34.24
N ILE A 116 -9.41 -11.50 35.43
CA ILE A 116 -9.78 -12.60 36.31
C ILE A 116 -11.04 -12.13 37.02
N GLY A 117 -12.16 -12.73 36.62
CA GLY A 117 -13.44 -12.60 37.30
C GLY A 117 -13.26 -12.90 38.78
N ARG A 118 -13.83 -12.03 39.61
CA ARG A 118 -14.01 -12.27 41.02
C ARG A 118 -15.09 -13.34 41.15
N SER A 119 -14.71 -14.63 41.15
CA SER A 119 -15.56 -15.71 41.61
C SER A 119 -14.91 -16.35 42.83
N THR A 120 -15.49 -16.04 43.98
CA THR A 120 -15.32 -16.73 45.26
C THR A 120 -15.61 -18.23 45.11
N GLY A 121 -14.74 -19.10 45.67
CA GLY A 121 -15.15 -20.43 46.13
C GLY A 121 -14.27 -21.65 45.79
N SER A 122 -13.28 -21.91 46.64
CA SER A 122 -12.91 -23.22 47.24
C SER A 122 -12.72 -24.51 46.40
N LEU A 123 -11.44 -24.92 46.29
CA LEU A 123 -10.83 -26.23 46.61
C LEU A 123 -11.57 -27.56 46.28
N LYS A 124 -10.96 -28.40 45.41
CA LYS A 124 -10.22 -29.62 45.79
C LYS A 124 -9.58 -30.39 44.60
N LYS A 125 -8.38 -30.93 44.88
CA LYS A 125 -7.44 -31.76 44.07
C LYS A 125 -8.06 -33.01 43.44
N LYS A 126 -7.61 -33.45 42.24
CA LYS A 126 -6.49 -34.40 41.99
C LYS A 126 -6.25 -34.65 40.48
N ALA A 127 -5.00 -35.02 40.20
CA ALA A 127 -4.28 -35.22 38.92
C ALA A 127 -4.93 -36.14 37.86
N GLU A 128 -4.70 -35.85 36.57
CA GLU A 128 -3.83 -36.65 35.69
C GLU A 128 -3.37 -35.88 34.41
N LYS A 129 -2.22 -36.29 33.89
CA LYS A 129 -1.29 -35.76 32.86
C LYS A 129 -1.90 -35.12 31.59
N GLN A 130 -1.31 -34.00 31.14
CA GLN A 130 -0.52 -33.93 29.88
C GLN A 130 0.10 -32.53 29.64
N GLN A 131 1.44 -32.50 29.73
CA GLN A 131 2.38 -31.76 28.85
C GLN A 131 2.01 -30.31 28.43
N LYS A 132 2.43 -29.31 29.23
CA LYS A 132 2.67 -27.94 28.73
C LYS A 132 3.92 -27.36 29.38
N SER A 133 4.83 -26.88 28.53
CA SER A 133 6.11 -26.29 28.89
C SER A 133 5.92 -25.06 29.77
N THR A 134 6.44 -25.15 30.98
CA THR A 134 6.80 -24.04 31.84
C THR A 134 7.96 -23.27 31.22
N VAL A 135 7.74 -22.02 30.78
CA VAL A 135 8.70 -20.91 30.94
C VAL A 135 7.91 -19.58 30.83
N PHE A 136 7.46 -19.03 31.95
CA PHE A 136 7.12 -17.62 32.06
C PHE A 136 7.43 -17.18 33.49
N THR A 137 8.67 -16.76 33.72
CA THR A 137 9.08 -15.83 34.78
C THR A 137 10.56 -15.51 34.59
N THR A 138 10.88 -14.39 33.94
CA THR A 138 11.94 -13.43 34.32
C THR A 138 12.01 -12.33 33.25
N ILE A 139 11.18 -11.31 33.38
CA ILE A 139 11.46 -10.02 32.74
C ILE A 139 12.39 -9.29 33.71
N SER A 140 13.69 -9.54 33.54
CA SER A 140 14.75 -8.75 34.17
C SER A 140 14.87 -7.43 33.44
N ARG A 141 14.78 -6.35 34.20
CA ARG A 141 15.15 -4.98 33.78
C ARG A 141 16.57 -4.98 33.20
N TYR A 142 16.71 -4.80 31.90
CA TYR A 142 17.93 -4.30 31.26
C TYR A 142 17.58 -2.87 30.77
N SER A 143 17.78 -1.87 31.61
CA SER A 143 19.02 -1.07 31.75
C SER A 143 19.35 -0.29 30.48
N TYR A 144 18.92 0.97 30.47
CA TYR A 144 19.17 2.03 29.48
C TYR A 144 20.66 2.38 29.26
N PHE A 145 21.60 1.53 29.69
CA PHE A 145 23.04 1.74 29.57
C PHE A 145 23.68 1.05 28.36
N SER A 146 22.95 0.16 27.66
CA SER A 146 23.50 -0.54 26.48
C SER A 146 23.31 0.23 25.15
N VAL A 147 22.32 1.12 25.08
CA VAL A 147 22.01 1.87 23.84
C VAL A 147 22.98 3.05 23.63
N ALA A 148 23.53 3.63 24.70
CA ALA A 148 24.53 4.69 24.59
C ALA A 148 25.87 4.18 24.02
N LEU A 149 26.21 2.89 24.22
CA LEU A 149 27.44 2.30 23.68
C LEU A 149 27.35 2.05 22.17
N LEU A 150 26.14 1.77 21.64
CA LEU A 150 25.91 1.59 20.20
C LEU A 150 25.91 2.92 19.42
N ILE A 151 25.45 4.02 20.06
CA ILE A 151 25.49 5.35 19.43
C ILE A 151 26.93 5.88 19.37
N PHE A 152 27.79 5.57 20.35
CA PHE A 152 29.22 5.94 20.29
C PHE A 152 30.03 5.14 19.25
N LEU A 153 29.60 3.92 18.89
CA LEU A 153 30.24 3.13 17.83
C LEU A 153 29.84 3.57 16.41
N ALA A 154 28.67 4.19 16.22
CA ALA A 154 28.22 4.69 14.92
C ALA A 154 28.74 6.09 14.57
N VAL A 155 29.15 6.90 15.56
CA VAL A 155 29.68 8.27 15.34
C VAL A 155 31.21 8.33 15.48
N GLY A 156 31.87 7.26 15.96
CA GLY A 156 33.29 7.25 16.31
C GLY A 156 34.29 6.70 15.27
N VAL A 157 33.88 6.36 14.03
CA VAL A 157 34.81 5.85 13.00
C VAL A 157 34.95 6.82 11.83
N PHE A 158 35.32 8.07 12.15
CA PHE A 158 35.91 9.02 11.19
C PHE A 158 37.08 9.76 11.84
N THR A 159 38.04 9.03 12.41
CA THR A 159 39.44 9.49 12.51
C THR A 159 40.35 8.29 12.28
N GLY A 160 41.27 8.43 11.34
CA GLY A 160 41.85 7.31 10.58
C GLY A 160 42.87 6.44 11.31
N ALA A 161 42.91 5.17 10.89
CA ALA A 161 44.14 4.39 10.71
C ALA A 161 43.84 3.20 9.79
N SER A 162 44.80 2.90 8.92
CA SER A 162 44.84 1.85 7.90
C SER A 162 44.71 0.41 8.43
N PHE A 163 44.81 -0.55 7.49
CA PHE A 163 44.66 -2.02 7.59
C PHE A 163 43.20 -2.46 7.44
N GLY A 164 42.74 -3.02 6.32
CA GLY A 164 43.41 -3.85 5.34
C GLY A 164 42.80 -5.25 5.44
N SER A 165 41.75 -5.53 4.65
CA SER A 165 41.39 -6.88 4.26
C SER A 165 40.61 -6.85 2.96
N GLN A 166 41.17 -7.59 2.04
CA GLN A 166 40.93 -7.59 0.61
C GLN A 166 39.89 -8.65 0.29
N SER A 167 38.71 -8.25 -0.16
CA SER A 167 37.88 -9.05 -1.05
C SER A 167 37.48 -8.20 -2.26
N LYS A 168 37.95 -8.63 -3.43
CA LYS A 168 37.73 -8.01 -4.75
C LYS A 168 36.22 -7.93 -5.09
N PRO A 169 35.83 -7.05 -6.03
CA PRO A 169 34.55 -6.33 -6.00
C PRO A 169 33.41 -7.07 -6.70
N THR A 170 32.22 -7.02 -6.09
CA THR A 170 30.92 -7.41 -6.68
C THR A 170 30.28 -6.24 -7.44
N SER A 171 31.09 -5.36 -8.04
CA SER A 171 30.66 -4.04 -8.53
C SER A 171 29.70 -4.04 -9.72
N GLN A 172 29.42 -5.20 -10.34
CA GLN A 172 28.44 -5.29 -11.45
C GLN A 172 27.01 -5.56 -10.98
N ASN A 173 26.83 -6.21 -9.83
CA ASN A 173 25.48 -6.46 -9.30
C ASN A 173 24.97 -5.23 -8.56
N ASP A 174 25.86 -4.51 -7.86
CA ASP A 174 25.50 -3.31 -7.12
C ASP A 174 25.05 -2.18 -8.06
N SER A 175 25.73 -1.97 -9.20
CA SER A 175 25.33 -0.96 -10.18
C SER A 175 23.96 -1.26 -10.82
N LYS A 176 23.64 -2.54 -11.05
CA LYS A 176 22.35 -2.97 -11.63
C LYS A 176 21.23 -2.96 -10.59
N LEU A 177 21.57 -3.13 -9.32
CA LEU A 177 20.63 -3.00 -8.20
C LEU A 177 20.31 -1.53 -7.95
N GLU A 178 21.33 -0.66 -7.95
CA GLU A 178 21.14 0.78 -7.80
C GLU A 178 20.37 1.38 -8.98
N GLU A 179 20.64 0.97 -10.21
CA GLU A 179 19.86 1.39 -11.39
C GLU A 179 18.39 0.95 -11.31
N ARG A 180 18.12 -0.24 -10.73
CA ARG A 180 16.74 -0.69 -10.48
C ARG A 180 16.07 0.07 -9.34
N LEU A 181 16.80 0.41 -8.28
CA LEU A 181 16.30 1.19 -7.16
C LEU A 181 15.99 2.62 -7.58
N THR A 182 16.88 3.26 -8.34
CA THR A 182 16.63 4.61 -8.88
C THR A 182 15.47 4.61 -9.88
N HIS A 183 15.37 3.61 -10.76
CA HIS A 183 14.22 3.46 -11.65
C HIS A 183 12.90 3.27 -10.89
N LEU A 184 12.89 2.48 -9.82
CA LEU A 184 11.70 2.27 -8.97
C LEU A 184 11.34 3.53 -8.18
N GLN A 185 12.32 4.25 -7.66
CA GLN A 185 12.11 5.48 -6.90
C GLN A 185 11.62 6.63 -7.80
N GLU A 186 12.15 6.75 -9.01
CA GLU A 186 11.62 7.65 -10.04
C GLU A 186 10.19 7.27 -10.41
N GLN A 187 9.89 5.97 -10.57
CA GLN A 187 8.56 5.50 -10.92
C GLN A 187 7.54 5.87 -9.82
N VAL A 188 7.87 5.69 -8.54
CA VAL A 188 6.98 6.03 -7.41
C VAL A 188 6.71 7.54 -7.32
N HIS A 189 7.69 8.39 -7.62
CA HIS A 189 7.53 9.84 -7.52
C HIS A 189 6.87 10.47 -8.76
N GLU A 190 7.19 9.97 -9.96
CA GLU A 190 6.69 10.53 -11.22
C GLU A 190 5.32 9.96 -11.63
N GLN A 191 5.01 8.70 -11.30
CA GLN A 191 3.75 8.04 -11.69
C GLN A 191 2.49 8.80 -11.25
N PRO A 192 2.37 9.30 -10.00
CA PRO A 192 1.19 10.07 -9.61
C PRO A 192 1.04 11.37 -10.40
N GLN A 193 2.15 12.03 -10.74
CA GLN A 193 2.14 13.28 -11.49
C GLN A 193 1.65 13.05 -12.93
N VAL A 194 2.19 12.03 -13.59
CA VAL A 194 1.78 11.70 -14.97
C VAL A 194 0.34 11.17 -15.04
N ASP A 195 -0.12 10.40 -14.04
CA ASP A 195 -1.52 9.94 -13.95
C ASP A 195 -2.49 11.12 -13.86
N VAL A 196 -2.18 12.12 -13.03
CA VAL A 196 -3.01 13.33 -12.90
C VAL A 196 -3.13 14.06 -14.24
N VAL A 197 -2.01 14.26 -14.95
CA VAL A 197 -2.04 14.96 -16.25
C VAL A 197 -2.82 14.15 -17.29
N ALA A 198 -2.62 12.83 -17.35
CA ALA A 198 -3.35 11.95 -18.25
C ALA A 198 -4.87 11.98 -17.99
N ARG A 199 -5.31 11.94 -16.72
CA ARG A 199 -6.74 12.03 -16.37
C ARG A 199 -7.36 13.35 -16.81
N PHE A 200 -6.66 14.47 -16.59
CA PHE A 200 -7.13 15.78 -17.04
C PHE A 200 -7.21 15.87 -18.56
N PHE A 201 -6.21 15.32 -19.26
CA PHE A 201 -6.21 15.23 -20.71
C PHE A 201 -7.39 14.42 -21.22
N LEU A 202 -7.57 13.17 -20.76
CA LEU A 202 -8.66 12.30 -21.20
C LEU A 202 -10.03 12.91 -20.90
N SER A 203 -10.22 13.49 -19.70
CA SER A 203 -11.49 14.15 -19.34
C SER A 203 -11.78 15.38 -20.21
N SER A 204 -10.74 16.06 -20.70
CA SER A 204 -10.89 17.20 -21.62
C SER A 204 -11.15 16.73 -23.05
N LEU A 205 -10.52 15.63 -23.47
CA LEU A 205 -10.70 15.02 -24.79
C LEU A 205 -12.13 14.48 -24.98
N TYR A 206 -12.66 13.81 -23.95
CA TYR A 206 -14.03 13.27 -23.91
C TYR A 206 -14.91 14.09 -22.97
N SER A 207 -14.99 15.39 -23.23
CA SER A 207 -15.85 16.32 -22.47
C SER A 207 -17.30 16.35 -22.98
N GLY A 208 -17.57 15.73 -24.14
CA GLY A 208 -18.82 15.87 -24.89
C GLY A 208 -18.83 17.04 -25.89
N GLU A 209 -17.67 17.69 -26.10
CA GLU A 209 -17.50 18.75 -27.09
C GLU A 209 -17.23 18.17 -28.50
N GLU A 210 -18.15 18.41 -29.42
CA GLU A 210 -18.07 17.91 -30.81
C GLU A 210 -17.20 18.78 -31.72
N SER A 211 -16.93 20.04 -31.34
CA SER A 211 -16.08 20.91 -32.16
C SER A 211 -14.60 20.61 -31.97
N ASP A 212 -13.94 20.11 -33.03
CA ASP A 212 -12.48 19.89 -33.07
C ASP A 212 -11.71 21.10 -32.52
N LYS A 213 -12.03 22.31 -32.96
CA LYS A 213 -11.35 23.54 -32.54
C LYS A 213 -11.52 23.83 -31.04
N ALA A 214 -12.70 23.56 -30.48
CA ALA A 214 -12.96 23.75 -29.06
C ALA A 214 -12.25 22.68 -28.23
N THR A 215 -12.32 21.40 -28.63
CA THR A 215 -11.63 20.29 -27.98
C THR A 215 -10.11 20.49 -28.01
N GLN A 216 -9.54 20.85 -29.17
CA GLN A 216 -8.13 21.21 -29.30
C GLN A 216 -7.73 22.34 -28.33
N LYS A 217 -8.57 23.36 -28.15
CA LYS A 217 -8.30 24.43 -27.17
C LYS A 217 -8.27 23.92 -25.73
N GLN A 218 -9.12 22.97 -25.37
CA GLN A 218 -9.17 22.38 -24.02
C GLN A 218 -7.94 21.52 -23.73
N VAL A 219 -7.51 20.72 -24.70
CA VAL A 219 -6.40 19.75 -24.52
C VAL A 219 -5.02 20.33 -24.79
N LYS A 220 -4.90 21.51 -25.43
CA LYS A 220 -3.64 22.13 -25.88
C LYS A 220 -2.52 22.12 -24.84
N LYS A 221 -2.83 22.28 -23.55
CA LYS A 221 -1.82 22.29 -22.47
C LYS A 221 -1.24 20.92 -22.12
N TYR A 222 -1.85 19.85 -22.59
CA TYR A 222 -1.49 18.47 -22.23
C TYR A 222 -0.87 17.69 -23.38
N VAL A 223 -0.86 18.22 -24.60
CA VAL A 223 -0.46 17.49 -25.81
C VAL A 223 0.70 18.19 -26.49
N SER A 224 1.52 17.43 -27.21
CA SER A 224 2.52 17.99 -28.10
C SER A 224 1.87 18.65 -29.33
N GLU A 225 2.55 19.62 -29.96
CA GLU A 225 2.01 20.36 -31.12
C GLU A 225 1.69 19.47 -32.33
N GLY A 226 2.42 18.35 -32.48
CA GLY A 226 2.16 17.36 -33.53
C GLY A 226 0.80 16.68 -33.33
N VAL A 227 0.56 16.16 -32.13
CA VAL A 227 -0.67 15.45 -31.76
C VAL A 227 -1.89 16.36 -31.76
N LEU A 228 -1.72 17.63 -31.37
CA LEU A 228 -2.84 18.56 -31.22
C LEU A 228 -3.70 18.68 -32.49
N LYS A 229 -3.10 18.64 -33.67
CA LYS A 229 -3.81 18.79 -34.95
C LYS A 229 -4.64 17.56 -35.32
N GLU A 230 -4.30 16.40 -34.76
CA GLU A 230 -4.96 15.12 -35.02
C GLU A 230 -6.15 14.88 -34.09
N ILE A 231 -6.26 15.66 -33.01
CA ILE A 231 -7.36 15.56 -32.05
C ILE A 231 -8.66 16.08 -32.65
N LYS A 232 -9.70 15.25 -32.51
CA LYS A 232 -11.07 15.54 -32.92
C LYS A 232 -11.99 15.68 -31.71
N GLY A 233 -13.06 16.45 -31.87
CA GLY A 233 -14.14 16.51 -30.92
C GLY A 233 -14.95 15.22 -30.89
N SER A 234 -15.59 14.95 -29.75
CA SER A 234 -16.45 13.80 -29.55
C SER A 234 -17.64 14.17 -28.68
N LYS A 235 -18.83 13.68 -29.05
CA LYS A 235 -20.05 13.75 -28.24
C LYS A 235 -19.96 12.87 -26.99
N GLU A 236 -18.99 11.97 -26.94
CA GLU A 236 -18.79 11.03 -25.84
C GLU A 236 -18.24 11.74 -24.61
N GLN A 237 -18.72 11.32 -23.44
CA GLN A 237 -18.31 11.91 -22.18
C GLN A 237 -17.78 10.85 -21.22
N ILE A 238 -16.58 11.06 -20.66
CA ILE A 238 -16.08 10.19 -19.60
C ILE A 238 -16.95 10.30 -18.35
N ARG A 239 -17.36 9.14 -17.83
CA ARG A 239 -18.02 8.98 -16.52
C ARG A 239 -17.05 8.53 -15.45
N THR A 240 -16.21 7.56 -15.77
CA THR A 240 -15.21 7.00 -14.85
C THR A 240 -13.89 6.77 -15.58
N LEU A 241 -12.80 6.93 -14.84
CA LEU A 241 -11.43 6.73 -15.29
C LEU A 241 -10.72 5.89 -14.23
N PHE A 242 -10.42 4.64 -14.53
CA PHE A 242 -9.66 3.76 -13.67
C PHE A 242 -8.29 3.49 -14.29
N LEU A 243 -7.21 3.80 -13.57
CA LEU A 243 -5.86 3.46 -14.02
C LEU A 243 -5.67 1.95 -13.85
N TRP A 244 -5.56 1.24 -14.95
CA TRP A 244 -5.38 -0.21 -14.98
C TRP A 244 -3.91 -0.60 -14.86
N GLU A 245 -3.04 0.08 -15.61
CA GLU A 245 -1.61 -0.18 -15.65
C GLU A 245 -0.85 1.12 -15.95
N SER A 246 0.36 1.23 -15.41
CA SER A 246 1.29 2.30 -15.76
C SER A 246 2.70 1.73 -15.84
N LYS A 247 3.42 2.08 -16.90
CA LYS A 247 4.78 1.61 -17.15
C LYS A 247 5.64 2.75 -17.69
N LYS A 248 6.88 2.84 -17.23
CA LYS A 248 7.89 3.73 -17.81
C LYS A 248 8.76 2.91 -18.78
N GLU A 249 8.88 3.37 -20.03
CA GLU A 249 9.73 2.81 -21.06
C GLU A 249 10.69 3.90 -21.56
N GLY A 250 11.92 3.88 -21.04
CA GLY A 250 12.89 4.96 -21.26
C GLY A 250 12.37 6.29 -20.70
N ASN A 251 12.21 7.29 -21.56
CA ASN A 251 11.69 8.62 -21.18
C ASN A 251 10.17 8.75 -21.32
N GLN A 252 9.50 7.70 -21.82
CA GLN A 252 8.07 7.70 -22.10
C GLN A 252 7.31 6.92 -21.03
N TRP A 253 6.18 7.47 -20.62
CA TRP A 253 5.22 6.84 -19.74
C TRP A 253 4.06 6.30 -20.56
N LEU A 254 3.71 5.04 -20.34
CA LEU A 254 2.58 4.36 -20.95
C LEU A 254 1.55 4.08 -19.85
N LEU A 255 0.39 4.74 -19.94
CA LEU A 255 -0.71 4.59 -18.99
C LEU A 255 -1.89 3.93 -19.68
N THR A 256 -2.38 2.85 -19.11
CA THR A 256 -3.58 2.15 -19.56
C THR A 256 -4.72 2.46 -18.61
N TYR A 257 -5.81 2.99 -19.14
CA TYR A 257 -7.04 3.26 -18.41
C TYR A 257 -8.16 2.33 -18.86
N VAL A 258 -8.98 1.88 -17.91
CA VAL A 258 -10.33 1.41 -18.19
C VAL A 258 -11.27 2.57 -17.96
N VAL A 259 -11.98 2.98 -19.00
CA VAL A 259 -12.89 4.13 -18.99
C VAL A 259 -14.31 3.69 -19.25
N THR A 260 -15.26 4.27 -18.52
CA THR A 260 -16.67 4.21 -18.89
C THR A 260 -17.06 5.52 -19.57
N LEU A 261 -17.49 5.42 -20.83
CA LEU A 261 -17.95 6.54 -21.65
C LEU A 261 -19.47 6.55 -21.69
N LYS A 262 -20.06 7.74 -21.62
CA LYS A 262 -21.45 7.98 -22.00
C LYS A 262 -21.48 8.30 -23.50
N VAL A 263 -22.05 7.41 -24.31
CA VAL A 263 -22.14 7.55 -25.78
C VAL A 263 -23.49 8.11 -26.24
N ALA A 264 -24.54 7.89 -25.44
CA ALA A 264 -25.88 8.44 -25.65
C ALA A 264 -26.58 8.72 -24.29
N LYS A 265 -27.87 9.10 -24.30
CA LYS A 265 -28.59 9.52 -23.09
C LYS A 265 -28.59 8.46 -21.97
N GLU A 266 -28.67 7.19 -22.34
CA GLU A 266 -28.73 6.05 -21.41
C GLU A 266 -27.74 4.93 -21.74
N GLU A 267 -26.90 5.12 -22.77
CA GLU A 267 -25.96 4.11 -23.21
C GLU A 267 -24.55 4.45 -22.73
N THR A 268 -23.90 3.45 -22.14
CA THR A 268 -22.52 3.53 -21.70
C THR A 268 -21.69 2.41 -22.30
N GLU A 269 -20.49 2.75 -22.74
CA GLU A 269 -19.51 1.79 -23.24
C GLU A 269 -18.28 1.78 -22.32
N ILE A 270 -17.62 0.63 -22.23
CA ILE A 270 -16.35 0.50 -21.51
C ILE A 270 -15.25 0.31 -22.56
N ARG A 271 -14.22 1.17 -22.50
CA ARG A 271 -13.05 1.08 -23.37
C ARG A 271 -11.78 1.04 -22.55
N GLN A 272 -10.77 0.38 -23.11
CA GLN A 272 -9.40 0.51 -22.65
C GLN A 272 -8.71 1.58 -23.48
N MET A 273 -8.09 2.55 -22.81
CA MET A 273 -7.38 3.67 -23.44
C MET A 273 -5.92 3.67 -23.01
N LYS A 274 -5.01 3.63 -23.98
CA LYS A 274 -3.56 3.74 -23.73
C LYS A 274 -3.09 5.14 -24.06
N VAL A 275 -2.47 5.81 -23.10
CA VAL A 275 -1.91 7.16 -23.23
C VAL A 275 -0.40 7.10 -23.10
N ALA A 276 0.29 7.67 -24.08
CA ALA A 276 1.74 7.79 -24.08
C ALA A 276 2.16 9.23 -23.75
N MET A 277 3.01 9.42 -22.74
CA MET A 277 3.39 10.73 -22.24
C MET A 277 4.90 10.86 -22.04
N GLU A 278 5.46 12.03 -22.35
CA GLU A 278 6.85 12.36 -22.09
C GLU A 278 6.99 13.65 -21.29
N LYS A 279 8.05 13.75 -20.50
CA LYS A 279 8.37 14.96 -19.74
C LYS A 279 9.07 15.97 -20.65
N LYS A 280 8.44 17.13 -20.85
CA LYS A 280 8.98 18.26 -21.62
C LYS A 280 8.81 19.56 -20.85
N ASN A 281 9.90 20.31 -20.69
CA ASN A 281 9.92 21.59 -19.96
C ASN A 281 9.26 21.50 -18.56
N ASN A 282 9.58 20.43 -17.83
CA ASN A 282 9.06 20.14 -16.49
C ASN A 282 7.56 19.82 -16.40
N ASN A 283 6.88 19.56 -17.51
CA ASN A 283 5.50 19.06 -17.56
C ASN A 283 5.40 17.78 -18.39
N TYR A 284 4.40 16.95 -18.13
CA TYR A 284 4.11 15.80 -18.98
C TYR A 284 3.21 16.20 -20.16
N GLN A 285 3.54 15.72 -21.35
CA GLN A 285 2.77 15.94 -22.57
C GLN A 285 2.49 14.63 -23.27
N VAL A 286 1.28 14.50 -23.80
CA VAL A 286 0.87 13.39 -24.65
C VAL A 286 1.60 13.47 -25.99
N THR A 287 2.25 12.36 -26.35
CA THR A 287 3.10 12.28 -27.55
C THR A 287 2.42 11.58 -28.71
N GLU A 288 1.34 10.85 -28.46
CA GLU A 288 0.60 10.06 -29.45
C GLU A 288 -0.91 10.15 -29.18
N ILE A 289 -1.74 9.99 -30.21
CA ILE A 289 -3.20 9.88 -30.03
C ILE A 289 -3.48 8.62 -29.19
N PRO A 290 -4.38 8.69 -28.18
CA PRO A 290 -4.67 7.53 -27.35
C PRO A 290 -5.15 6.34 -28.18
N GLU A 291 -4.55 5.17 -27.95
CA GLU A 291 -5.04 3.93 -28.55
C GLU A 291 -6.28 3.48 -27.78
N GLU A 292 -7.39 3.29 -28.47
CA GLU A 292 -8.65 2.81 -27.91
C GLU A 292 -8.90 1.35 -28.31
N LYS A 293 -9.33 0.54 -27.35
CA LYS A 293 -9.81 -0.83 -27.59
C LYS A 293 -11.09 -1.08 -26.82
N GLU A 294 -12.00 -1.87 -27.40
CA GLU A 294 -13.14 -2.39 -26.66
C GLU A 294 -12.64 -3.24 -25.48
N PHE A 295 -13.30 -3.11 -24.34
CA PHE A 295 -12.91 -3.81 -23.13
C PHE A 295 -14.11 -4.50 -22.48
N THR A 296 -13.99 -5.81 -22.33
CA THR A 296 -14.91 -6.64 -21.55
C THR A 296 -14.14 -7.30 -20.42
N ILE A 297 -14.65 -7.20 -19.19
CA ILE A 297 -14.14 -8.03 -18.10
C ILE A 297 -14.74 -9.41 -18.34
N ASN A 298 -13.91 -10.38 -18.77
CA ASN A 298 -14.33 -11.77 -18.78
C ASN A 298 -14.49 -12.21 -17.32
N GLU A 299 -15.73 -12.52 -16.92
CA GLU A 299 -16.07 -13.10 -15.62
C GLU A 299 -15.52 -14.52 -15.43
#